data_AF-A0A9W9GMB3-F1
#
_entry.id   AF-A0A9W9GMB3-F1
#
_cell.length_a   1.000
_cell.length_b   1.000
_cell.length_c   1.000
_cell.angle_alpha   90.00
_cell.angle_beta   90.00
_cell.angle_gamma   90.00
#
_symmetry.space_group_name_H-M   'P 1'
#
loop_
_entity.id
_entity.type
_entity.pdbx_description
1 polymer ?
#
loop_
_entity_poly.entity_id
_entity_poly.type
_entity_poly.pdbx_seq_one_letter_code
_entity_poly.pdbx_strand_id
1 'polypeptide(L)'
;MLIVVSPNLTSMAFVPPCCGDEDFRLAVFLTEANASPENKPSLRLLSDVFLVYRPTWHWEGHYWLGRQEDFFNSLRYLDNLLSIEHIASDIVDKNSITELDFRVGYSNISRMVLGRSSLDSLSLAALIASFKVLREFRYFAGGRVDSGTQFNPKTFFKAMCWHKDTLEILDLDVACQMNLLDIPCEFRREYAMEHWESGPDPWSNSREKRHEFLSQVRRHNKTLKDFVALKRLSLGIDLLLYFAKGIRFDLWELPEGYEHLRLIDCLPDSLEYLCVRGYHKGENPDHDEHMDELLALFKSGSSSLKEIEGIEETIHVPGPGHYDPDPVLWTERPLNNSESESESESESESESE
;
A
#
# COMPACT_ATOMS: atom_id res chain seq x y z
N MET A 1 -7.85 -29.63 -13.97
CA MET A 1 -7.07 -28.51 -13.40
C MET A 1 -6.00 -28.13 -14.41
N LEU A 2 -6.20 -27.03 -15.14
CA LEU A 2 -5.35 -26.61 -16.28
C LEU A 2 -3.92 -26.20 -15.85
N ILE A 3 -3.71 -25.87 -14.58
CA ILE A 3 -2.41 -25.42 -14.06
C ILE A 3 -1.32 -26.50 -14.18
N VAL A 4 -1.67 -27.78 -14.02
CA VAL A 4 -0.71 -28.89 -14.10
C VAL A 4 -0.17 -29.09 -15.52
N VAL A 5 -0.87 -28.60 -16.55
CA VAL A 5 -0.44 -28.69 -17.95
C VAL A 5 0.25 -27.42 -18.46
N SER A 6 0.45 -26.42 -17.62
CA SER A 6 1.07 -25.13 -17.96
C SER A 6 2.43 -24.98 -17.26
N PRO A 7 3.52 -25.56 -17.79
CA PRO A 7 4.84 -25.53 -17.15
C PRO A 7 5.47 -24.14 -17.09
N ASN A 8 4.99 -23.21 -17.91
CA ASN A 8 5.48 -21.84 -18.02
C ASN A 8 4.51 -20.81 -17.43
N LEU A 9 3.72 -21.22 -16.43
CA LEU A 9 2.77 -20.31 -15.79
C LEU A 9 3.53 -19.25 -14.98
N THR A 10 3.51 -18.00 -15.45
CA THR A 10 4.15 -16.86 -14.78
C THR A 10 3.17 -16.02 -13.96
N SER A 11 1.89 -16.05 -14.31
CA SER A 11 0.86 -15.23 -13.68
C SER A 11 -0.41 -16.03 -13.47
N MET A 12 -1.09 -15.81 -12.34
CA MET A 12 -2.31 -16.53 -12.00
C MET A 12 -3.32 -15.64 -11.30
N ALA A 13 -4.59 -15.73 -11.71
CA ALA A 13 -5.73 -15.15 -11.04
C ALA A 13 -6.58 -16.28 -10.44
N PHE A 14 -6.95 -16.20 -9.16
CA PHE A 14 -7.88 -17.17 -8.60
C PHE A 14 -8.70 -16.62 -7.43
N VAL A 15 -9.87 -17.23 -7.22
CA VAL A 15 -10.68 -17.01 -6.02
C VAL A 15 -10.09 -17.84 -4.88
N PRO A 16 -9.72 -17.22 -3.75
CA PRO A 16 -9.18 -17.96 -2.62
C PRO A 16 -10.10 -19.10 -2.20
N PRO A 17 -9.55 -20.28 -1.85
CA PRO A 17 -10.39 -21.41 -1.48
C PRO A 17 -11.17 -21.11 -0.19
N CYS A 18 -12.50 -21.05 -0.32
CA CYS A 18 -13.41 -21.00 0.83
C CYS A 18 -13.66 -22.40 1.39
N CYS A 19 -13.86 -22.49 2.71
CA CYS A 19 -14.34 -23.71 3.34
C CYS A 19 -15.67 -24.17 2.71
N GLY A 20 -15.65 -25.30 2.00
CA GLY A 20 -16.84 -26.05 1.61
C GLY A 20 -17.17 -26.15 0.11
N ASP A 21 -16.36 -25.61 -0.81
CA ASP A 21 -16.68 -25.58 -2.26
C ASP A 21 -15.70 -26.39 -3.14
N GLU A 22 -16.01 -26.55 -4.43
CA GLU A 22 -15.19 -27.24 -5.45
C GLU A 22 -13.73 -26.70 -5.58
N ASP A 23 -13.47 -25.52 -5.03
CA ASP A 23 -12.15 -24.88 -4.87
C ASP A 23 -11.18 -25.68 -3.98
N PHE A 24 -11.66 -26.72 -3.27
CA PHE A 24 -10.82 -27.65 -2.50
C PHE A 24 -9.67 -28.24 -3.34
N ARG A 25 -9.86 -28.50 -4.64
CA ARG A 25 -8.80 -29.10 -5.47
C ARG A 25 -7.65 -28.13 -5.72
N LEU A 26 -7.95 -26.85 -5.93
CA LEU A 26 -6.93 -25.81 -6.04
C LEU A 26 -6.24 -25.61 -4.70
N ALA A 27 -6.99 -25.55 -3.60
CA ALA A 27 -6.46 -25.46 -2.24
C ALA A 27 -5.46 -26.57 -1.93
N VAL A 28 -5.85 -27.83 -2.18
CA VAL A 28 -5.00 -29.01 -1.97
C VAL A 28 -3.74 -28.92 -2.82
N PHE A 29 -3.89 -28.58 -4.11
CA PHE A 29 -2.75 -28.45 -5.01
C PHE A 29 -1.77 -27.37 -4.57
N LEU A 30 -2.26 -26.17 -4.19
CA LEU A 30 -1.41 -25.09 -3.70
C LEU A 30 -0.78 -25.46 -2.36
N THR A 31 -1.51 -26.11 -1.46
CA THR A 31 -0.97 -26.59 -0.17
C THR A 31 0.16 -27.59 -0.37
N GLU A 32 -0.03 -28.58 -1.25
CA GLU A 32 1.02 -29.54 -1.60
C GLU A 32 2.23 -28.87 -2.25
N ALA A 33 2.00 -27.90 -3.14
CA ALA A 33 3.07 -27.15 -3.77
C ALA A 33 3.83 -26.29 -2.75
N ASN A 34 3.12 -25.66 -1.83
CA ASN A 34 3.72 -24.83 -0.79
C ASN A 34 4.49 -25.66 0.25
N ALA A 35 4.08 -26.91 0.50
CA ALA A 35 4.79 -27.85 1.37
C ALA A 35 6.03 -28.48 0.70
N SER A 36 6.10 -28.48 -0.63
CA SER A 36 7.21 -29.06 -1.41
C SER A 36 7.40 -28.31 -2.73
N PRO A 37 7.86 -27.04 -2.69
CA PRO A 37 7.92 -26.16 -3.87
C PRO A 37 8.86 -26.72 -4.96
N GLU A 38 9.90 -27.43 -4.54
CA GLU A 38 10.84 -28.11 -5.43
C GLU A 38 10.15 -29.19 -6.30
N ASN A 39 9.08 -29.81 -5.81
CA ASN A 39 8.46 -30.99 -6.44
C ASN A 39 7.29 -30.65 -7.37
N LYS A 40 6.96 -29.37 -7.56
CA LYS A 40 5.86 -28.93 -8.44
C LYS A 40 6.40 -27.99 -9.53
N PRO A 41 6.91 -28.53 -10.66
CA PRO A 41 7.53 -27.71 -11.70
C PRO A 41 6.59 -26.67 -12.31
N SER A 42 5.29 -26.92 -12.33
CA SER A 42 4.27 -26.04 -12.91
C SER A 42 4.12 -24.69 -12.21
N LEU A 43 4.59 -24.52 -10.97
CA LEU A 43 4.52 -23.25 -10.23
C LEU A 43 5.89 -22.60 -10.05
N ARG A 44 6.97 -23.19 -10.59
CA ARG A 44 8.33 -22.67 -10.40
C ARG A 44 8.56 -21.31 -11.05
N LEU A 45 7.76 -20.94 -12.05
CA LEU A 45 7.87 -19.66 -12.74
C LEU A 45 6.78 -18.67 -12.32
N LEU A 46 5.88 -19.06 -11.41
CA LEU A 46 4.77 -18.22 -10.98
C LEU A 46 5.31 -17.05 -10.14
N SER A 47 5.26 -15.84 -10.70
CA SER A 47 5.75 -14.61 -10.10
C SER A 47 4.64 -13.65 -9.68
N ASP A 48 3.53 -13.64 -10.41
CA ASP A 48 2.45 -12.68 -10.24
C ASP A 48 1.14 -13.37 -9.87
N VAL A 49 0.55 -12.98 -8.74
CA VAL A 49 -0.69 -13.58 -8.23
C VAL A 49 -1.76 -12.54 -7.94
N PHE A 50 -2.87 -12.70 -8.67
CA PHE A 50 -4.20 -12.13 -8.48
C PHE A 50 -5.10 -12.84 -7.46
N LEU A 51 -5.39 -12.29 -6.28
CA LEU A 51 -6.47 -12.81 -5.43
C LEU A 51 -7.82 -12.14 -5.73
N VAL A 52 -8.77 -12.93 -6.24
CA VAL A 52 -10.10 -12.45 -6.66
C VAL A 52 -11.13 -12.71 -5.57
N TYR A 53 -11.48 -11.68 -4.81
CA TYR A 53 -12.59 -11.76 -3.86
C TYR A 53 -13.92 -11.45 -4.55
N ARG A 54 -14.91 -12.32 -4.34
CA ARG A 54 -16.27 -12.10 -4.87
C ARG A 54 -17.06 -11.24 -3.88
N PRO A 55 -17.59 -10.07 -4.31
CA PRO A 55 -18.44 -9.27 -3.43
C PRO A 55 -19.72 -10.04 -3.13
N THR A 56 -20.03 -10.23 -1.85
CA THR A 56 -21.34 -10.72 -1.41
C THR A 56 -22.28 -9.54 -1.23
N TRP A 57 -23.34 -9.51 -2.03
CA TRP A 57 -24.39 -8.51 -1.95
C TRP A 57 -25.31 -8.83 -0.76
N HIS A 58 -25.43 -7.92 0.20
CA HIS A 58 -26.53 -7.93 1.15
C HIS A 58 -27.54 -6.84 0.79
N TRP A 59 -28.83 -7.21 0.81
CA TRP A 59 -29.97 -6.45 0.30
C TRP A 59 -30.33 -5.21 1.15
N GLU A 60 -29.79 -5.06 2.35
CA GLU A 60 -30.18 -4.02 3.30
C GLU A 60 -29.05 -3.01 3.55
N GLY A 61 -28.94 -2.03 2.66
CA GLY A 61 -28.09 -0.84 2.86
C GLY A 61 -26.72 -0.93 2.20
N HIS A 62 -26.15 0.22 1.88
CA HIS A 62 -25.07 0.45 0.91
C HIS A 62 -23.67 -0.03 1.34
N TYR A 63 -23.57 -1.18 2.02
CA TYR A 63 -22.31 -1.70 2.55
C TYR A 63 -21.94 -3.00 1.85
N TRP A 64 -20.76 -2.99 1.23
CA TRP A 64 -20.10 -4.20 0.76
C TRP A 64 -19.60 -4.96 1.98
N LEU A 65 -20.39 -5.91 2.47
CA LEU A 65 -19.87 -6.93 3.36
C LEU A 65 -19.28 -8.00 2.46
N GLY A 66 -17.98 -7.92 2.17
CA GLY A 66 -17.28 -9.10 1.64
C GLY A 66 -17.48 -10.26 2.62
N ARG A 67 -17.57 -11.51 2.13
CA ARG A 67 -17.31 -12.63 3.02
C ARG A 67 -15.98 -12.35 3.71
N GLN A 68 -15.90 -12.60 5.02
CA GLN A 68 -14.65 -12.66 5.77
C GLN A 68 -13.84 -13.86 5.26
N GLU A 69 -13.34 -13.75 4.03
CA GLU A 69 -12.34 -14.66 3.50
C GLU A 69 -11.00 -14.16 3.99
N ASP A 70 -10.36 -14.97 4.83
CA ASP A 70 -9.13 -14.57 5.50
C ASP A 70 -7.99 -14.42 4.47
N PHE A 71 -7.65 -13.17 4.15
CA PHE A 71 -6.56 -12.83 3.24
C PHE A 71 -5.23 -13.43 3.68
N PHE A 72 -4.94 -13.42 4.98
CA PHE A 72 -3.72 -14.01 5.51
C PHE A 72 -3.69 -15.52 5.28
N ASN A 73 -4.82 -16.21 5.45
CA ASN A 73 -4.88 -17.63 5.09
C ASN A 73 -4.67 -17.86 3.59
N SER A 74 -5.07 -16.90 2.75
CA SER A 74 -4.87 -16.98 1.30
C SER A 74 -3.38 -16.89 0.95
N LEU A 75 -2.63 -16.02 1.63
CA LEU A 75 -1.17 -15.90 1.49
C LEU A 75 -0.44 -17.18 1.90
N ARG A 76 -0.94 -17.91 2.90
CA ARG A 76 -0.33 -19.19 3.34
C ARG A 76 -0.30 -20.28 2.28
N TYR A 77 -1.09 -20.16 1.21
CA TYR A 77 -0.99 -21.07 0.07
C TYR A 77 0.20 -20.74 -0.85
N LEU A 78 0.80 -19.57 -0.69
CA LEU A 78 1.75 -18.96 -1.61
C LEU A 78 3.11 -18.65 -0.95
N ASP A 79 3.17 -18.49 0.36
CA ASP A 79 4.32 -17.92 1.08
C ASP A 79 5.67 -18.64 0.90
N ASN A 80 5.69 -19.95 0.61
CA ASN A 80 6.92 -20.72 0.36
C ASN A 80 7.17 -20.99 -1.13
N LEU A 81 6.33 -20.48 -2.03
CA LEU A 81 6.58 -20.61 -3.46
C LEU A 81 7.79 -19.72 -3.83
N LEU A 82 8.75 -20.32 -4.54
CA LEU A 82 10.10 -19.75 -4.67
C LEU A 82 10.17 -18.47 -5.49
N SER A 83 9.25 -18.31 -6.44
CA SER A 83 9.34 -17.26 -7.46
C SER A 83 8.27 -16.18 -7.33
N ILE A 84 7.38 -16.27 -6.33
CA ILE A 84 6.34 -15.26 -6.15
C ILE A 84 6.99 -13.97 -5.67
N GLU A 85 6.84 -12.94 -6.48
CA GLU A 85 7.37 -11.61 -6.21
C GLU A 85 6.25 -10.58 -6.08
N HIS A 86 5.11 -10.80 -6.73
CA HIS A 86 4.04 -9.81 -6.83
C HIS A 86 2.70 -10.43 -6.46
N ILE A 87 2.02 -9.82 -5.49
CA ILE A 87 0.64 -10.13 -5.14
C ILE A 87 -0.20 -8.88 -5.25
N ALA A 88 -1.34 -9.03 -5.90
CA ALA A 88 -2.36 -8.02 -5.95
C ALA A 88 -3.71 -8.58 -5.50
N SER A 89 -4.55 -7.72 -4.95
CA SER A 89 -5.89 -8.09 -4.51
C SER A 89 -6.78 -6.87 -4.46
N ASP A 90 -8.08 -7.11 -4.51
CA ASP A 90 -9.09 -6.07 -4.40
C ASP A 90 -10.20 -6.51 -3.45
N ILE A 91 -10.86 -5.54 -2.80
CA ILE A 91 -11.98 -5.80 -1.88
C ILE A 91 -11.55 -6.69 -0.71
N VAL A 92 -10.37 -6.40 -0.13
CA VAL A 92 -9.92 -7.08 1.09
C VAL A 92 -10.50 -6.39 2.31
N ASP A 93 -11.39 -7.06 3.03
CA ASP A 93 -11.98 -6.53 4.26
C ASP A 93 -11.23 -7.00 5.52
N LYS A 94 -11.61 -6.43 6.67
CA LYS A 94 -11.01 -6.72 7.99
C LYS A 94 -10.84 -8.22 8.24
N ASN A 95 -9.60 -8.63 8.47
CA ASN A 95 -9.25 -10.02 8.77
C ASN A 95 -9.07 -10.24 10.28
N SER A 96 -9.42 -11.44 10.73
CA SER A 96 -9.03 -11.91 12.06
C SER A 96 -7.56 -12.29 12.05
N ILE A 97 -6.68 -11.37 12.46
CA ILE A 97 -5.25 -11.65 12.59
C ILE A 97 -5.04 -12.79 13.61
N THR A 98 -4.33 -13.82 13.18
CA THR A 98 -3.92 -14.97 13.99
C THR A 98 -2.46 -14.83 14.44
N GLU A 99 -2.02 -15.68 15.36
CA GLU A 99 -0.64 -15.64 15.87
C GLU A 99 0.45 -15.91 14.81
N LEU A 100 0.10 -16.60 13.73
CA LEU A 100 1.02 -16.95 12.64
C LEU A 100 1.35 -15.75 11.74
N ASP A 101 0.54 -14.68 11.82
CA ASP A 101 0.63 -13.53 10.93
C ASP A 101 1.69 -12.52 11.39
N PHE A 102 2.24 -12.67 12.61
CA PHE A 102 3.30 -11.82 13.15
C PHE A 102 4.73 -12.29 12.86
N ARG A 103 4.91 -13.26 11.96
CA ARG A 103 6.24 -13.73 11.55
C ARG A 103 6.90 -12.65 10.68
N VAL A 104 8.17 -12.37 10.94
CA VAL A 104 8.95 -11.36 10.20
C VAL A 104 9.81 -12.05 9.14
N GLY A 105 9.87 -11.48 7.92
CA GLY A 105 10.85 -11.82 6.89
C GLY A 105 10.80 -13.26 6.36
N TYR A 106 9.61 -13.85 6.22
CA TYR A 106 9.45 -15.22 5.72
C TYR A 106 9.03 -15.28 4.25
N SER A 107 8.30 -14.29 3.76
CA SER A 107 7.77 -14.25 2.40
C SER A 107 8.75 -13.66 1.39
N ASN A 108 8.78 -14.23 0.18
CA ASN A 108 9.57 -13.74 -0.96
C ASN A 108 8.86 -12.64 -1.77
N ILE A 109 7.60 -12.33 -1.43
CA ILE A 109 6.85 -11.25 -2.07
C ILE A 109 7.59 -9.94 -1.86
N SER A 110 7.79 -9.19 -2.94
CA SER A 110 8.46 -7.89 -2.95
C SER A 110 7.60 -6.75 -3.47
N ARG A 111 6.44 -7.06 -4.07
CA ARG A 111 5.48 -6.09 -4.58
C ARG A 111 4.08 -6.46 -4.12
N MET A 112 3.39 -5.51 -3.48
CA MET A 112 2.04 -5.71 -2.96
C MET A 112 1.13 -4.57 -3.39
N VAL A 113 -0.02 -4.91 -3.96
CA VAL A 113 -1.02 -3.95 -4.43
C VAL A 113 -2.41 -4.34 -3.91
N LEU A 114 -2.99 -3.50 -3.06
CA LEU A 114 -4.29 -3.74 -2.44
C LEU A 114 -5.26 -2.62 -2.82
N GLY A 115 -6.27 -2.93 -3.61
CA GLY A 115 -7.32 -2.01 -4.05
C GLY A 115 -8.57 -2.13 -3.19
N ARG A 116 -9.33 -1.04 -3.09
CA ARG A 116 -10.63 -0.92 -2.41
C ARG A 116 -10.69 -1.81 -1.15
N SER A 117 -9.72 -1.65 -0.26
CA SER A 117 -9.52 -2.53 0.90
C SER A 117 -9.73 -1.78 2.23
N SER A 118 -10.13 -2.52 3.27
CA SER A 118 -10.43 -2.00 4.61
C SER A 118 -9.60 -2.70 5.70
N LEU A 119 -8.31 -2.92 5.44
CA LEU A 119 -7.41 -3.52 6.44
C LEU A 119 -7.05 -2.51 7.53
N ASP A 120 -7.03 -2.98 8.78
CA ASP A 120 -6.51 -2.17 9.88
C ASP A 120 -4.97 -2.07 9.83
N SER A 121 -4.41 -1.06 10.49
CA SER A 121 -2.96 -0.83 10.46
C SER A 121 -2.15 -1.94 11.12
N LEU A 122 -2.74 -2.73 12.01
CA LEU A 122 -2.05 -3.88 12.59
C LEU A 122 -1.89 -5.00 11.55
N SER A 123 -2.93 -5.24 10.76
CA SER A 123 -2.93 -6.17 9.64
C SER A 123 -1.92 -5.72 8.58
N LEU A 124 -1.94 -4.44 8.20
CA LEU A 124 -0.97 -3.88 7.26
C LEU A 124 0.46 -4.01 7.79
N ALA A 125 0.69 -3.68 9.06
CA ALA A 125 2.02 -3.83 9.68
C ALA A 125 2.49 -5.29 9.67
N ALA A 126 1.61 -6.24 9.99
CA ALA A 126 1.91 -7.67 9.95
C ALA A 126 2.24 -8.15 8.51
N LEU A 127 1.53 -7.67 7.50
CA LEU A 127 1.86 -7.94 6.10
C LEU A 127 3.23 -7.39 5.74
N ILE A 128 3.49 -6.11 6.02
CA ILE A 128 4.78 -5.46 5.75
C ILE A 128 5.92 -6.22 6.45
N ALA A 129 5.68 -6.70 7.68
CA ALA A 129 6.62 -7.53 8.44
C ALA A 129 7.01 -8.81 7.72
N SER A 130 6.03 -9.44 7.08
CA SER A 130 6.17 -10.79 6.53
C SER A 130 7.19 -10.85 5.40
N PHE A 131 7.37 -9.76 4.66
CA PHE A 131 8.23 -9.70 3.49
C PHE A 131 9.71 -9.66 3.89
N LYS A 132 10.55 -10.39 3.16
CA LYS A 132 12.02 -10.32 3.29
C LYS A 132 12.57 -8.99 2.76
N VAL A 133 12.03 -8.56 1.62
CA VAL A 133 12.43 -7.36 0.89
C VAL A 133 11.18 -6.81 0.23
N LEU A 134 10.72 -5.64 0.66
CA LEU A 134 9.60 -4.93 0.02
C LEU A 134 10.16 -3.82 -0.87
N ARG A 135 9.77 -3.84 -2.15
CA ARG A 135 10.12 -2.85 -3.19
C ARG A 135 8.94 -1.98 -3.58
N GLU A 136 7.73 -2.53 -3.60
CA GLU A 136 6.53 -1.78 -3.97
C GLU A 136 5.38 -2.09 -3.01
N PHE A 137 4.78 -1.03 -2.50
CA PHE A 137 3.58 -1.13 -1.68
C PHE A 137 2.55 -0.10 -2.12
N ARG A 138 1.42 -0.57 -2.63
CA ARG A 138 0.27 0.26 -2.97
C ARG A 138 -0.96 -0.19 -2.18
N TYR A 139 -1.63 0.75 -1.52
CA TYR A 139 -2.83 0.48 -0.76
C TYR A 139 -3.86 1.59 -0.97
N PHE A 140 -5.03 1.19 -1.46
CA PHE A 140 -6.14 2.09 -1.77
C PHE A 140 -7.37 1.67 -0.98
N ALA A 141 -7.87 2.57 -0.14
CA ALA A 141 -9.11 2.38 0.57
C ALA A 141 -10.32 2.46 -0.38
N GLY A 142 -10.23 3.25 -1.45
CA GLY A 142 -11.27 3.35 -2.48
C GLY A 142 -12.62 3.81 -1.92
N GLY A 143 -12.61 4.74 -0.96
CA GLY A 143 -13.80 5.24 -0.28
C GLY A 143 -14.44 4.25 0.70
N ARG A 144 -13.87 3.05 0.91
CA ARG A 144 -14.36 2.09 1.90
C ARG A 144 -13.96 2.54 3.31
N VAL A 145 -14.99 2.75 4.12
CA VAL A 145 -14.86 2.95 5.56
C VAL A 145 -15.76 1.94 6.22
N ASP A 146 -15.18 0.87 6.75
CA ASP A 146 -15.90 0.06 7.74
C ASP A 146 -15.84 0.82 9.07
N SER A 147 -16.99 0.87 9.76
CA SER A 147 -17.22 1.63 11.00
C SER A 147 -16.29 1.26 12.18
N GLY A 148 -15.41 0.27 12.00
CA GLY A 148 -14.41 -0.16 12.96
C GLY A 148 -12.99 -0.37 12.41
N THR A 149 -12.69 0.01 11.16
CA THR A 149 -11.33 -0.08 10.57
C THR A 149 -10.73 1.32 10.51
N GLN A 150 -9.79 1.60 11.40
CA GLN A 150 -9.13 2.90 11.49
C GLN A 150 -7.67 2.76 11.12
N PHE A 151 -7.23 3.59 10.17
CA PHE A 151 -5.83 3.63 9.78
C PHE A 151 -5.05 4.49 10.78
N ASN A 152 -4.09 3.86 11.45
CA ASN A 152 -3.09 4.47 12.31
C ASN A 152 -1.79 4.69 11.49
N PRO A 153 -1.52 5.94 11.06
CA PRO A 153 -0.33 6.28 10.27
C PRO A 153 0.96 5.96 10.99
N LYS A 154 0.96 6.14 12.32
CA LYS A 154 2.13 5.93 13.15
C LYS A 154 2.59 4.48 13.11
N THR A 155 1.65 3.57 13.33
CA THR A 155 1.92 2.12 13.29
C THR A 155 2.35 1.68 11.90
N PHE A 156 1.67 2.17 10.86
CA PHE A 156 1.97 1.82 9.48
C PHE A 156 3.39 2.24 9.07
N PHE A 157 3.75 3.51 9.25
CA PHE A 157 5.05 4.02 8.82
C PHE A 157 6.20 3.37 9.57
N LYS A 158 6.03 3.10 10.88
CA LYS A 158 7.02 2.35 11.65
C LYS A 158 7.25 0.94 11.11
N ALA A 159 6.21 0.26 10.63
CA ALA A 159 6.38 -1.04 9.97
C ALA A 159 7.14 -0.90 8.63
N MET A 160 6.83 0.14 7.84
CA MET A 160 7.53 0.42 6.58
C MET A 160 9.03 0.68 6.77
N CYS A 161 9.45 1.17 7.94
CA CYS A 161 10.87 1.43 8.25
C CYS A 161 11.76 0.18 8.17
N TRP A 162 11.19 -1.03 8.24
CA TRP A 162 11.95 -2.27 7.99
C TRP A 162 12.46 -2.41 6.57
N HIS A 163 11.82 -1.72 5.62
CA HIS A 163 12.13 -1.77 4.20
C HIS A 163 12.65 -0.44 3.67
N LYS A 164 13.12 0.46 4.56
CA LYS A 164 13.62 1.79 4.19
C LYS A 164 14.72 1.77 3.12
N ASP A 165 15.56 0.72 3.14
CA ASP A 165 16.70 0.58 2.23
C ASP A 165 16.33 -0.14 0.93
N THR A 166 15.08 -0.64 0.80
CA THR A 166 14.64 -1.47 -0.34
C THR A 166 13.38 -0.98 -1.03
N LEU A 167 12.54 -0.20 -0.34
CA LEU A 167 11.27 0.29 -0.86
C LEU A 167 11.50 1.33 -1.95
N GLU A 168 11.01 1.04 -3.16
CA GLU A 168 11.14 1.88 -4.35
C GLU A 168 9.85 2.67 -4.66
N ILE A 169 8.68 2.10 -4.34
CA ILE A 169 7.37 2.68 -4.62
C ILE A 169 6.48 2.60 -3.38
N LEU A 170 5.97 3.74 -2.94
CA LEU A 170 4.94 3.84 -1.91
C LEU A 170 3.76 4.66 -2.43
N ASP A 171 2.59 4.03 -2.49
CA ASP A 171 1.35 4.67 -2.92
C ASP A 171 0.22 4.39 -1.92
N LEU A 172 -0.24 5.42 -1.21
CA LEU A 172 -1.32 5.30 -0.23
C LEU A 172 -2.48 6.24 -0.52
N ASP A 173 -3.67 5.66 -0.59
CA ASP A 173 -4.94 6.36 -0.49
C ASP A 173 -5.72 5.83 0.74
N VAL A 174 -5.61 6.55 1.85
CA VAL A 174 -6.21 6.16 3.14
C VAL A 174 -6.89 7.32 3.86
N ALA A 175 -7.08 8.47 3.19
CA ALA A 175 -7.60 9.66 3.86
C ALA A 175 -9.00 9.42 4.45
N CYS A 176 -9.84 8.63 3.76
CA CYS A 176 -11.16 8.26 4.25
C CYS A 176 -11.12 7.37 5.52
N GLN A 177 -10.00 6.70 5.81
CA GLN A 177 -9.83 5.82 6.98
C GLN A 177 -9.21 6.52 8.20
N MET A 178 -8.77 7.77 8.06
CA MET A 178 -8.05 8.51 9.11
C MET A 178 -8.95 9.45 9.93
N ASN A 179 -10.20 9.72 9.51
CA ASN A 179 -11.14 10.65 10.19
C ASN A 179 -10.53 12.02 10.57
N LEU A 180 -9.53 12.49 9.83
CA LEU A 180 -8.80 13.72 10.16
C LEU A 180 -9.46 14.99 9.63
N LEU A 181 -10.35 14.85 8.65
CA LEU A 181 -11.00 15.97 7.98
C LEU A 181 -11.79 16.85 8.96
N ASP A 182 -12.37 16.26 10.01
CA ASP A 182 -13.13 16.97 11.04
C ASP A 182 -12.26 17.68 12.10
N ILE A 183 -10.93 17.52 12.02
CA ILE A 183 -10.00 18.09 13.00
C ILE A 183 -9.48 19.45 12.46
N PRO A 184 -9.84 20.58 13.10
CA PRO A 184 -9.71 21.91 12.50
C PRO A 184 -8.32 22.55 12.57
N CYS A 185 -7.32 21.92 13.20
CA CYS A 185 -5.95 22.46 13.19
C CYS A 185 -4.88 21.36 13.15
N GLU A 186 -3.75 21.66 12.51
CA GLU A 186 -2.63 20.73 12.30
C GLU A 186 -2.13 20.12 13.61
N PHE A 187 -1.99 20.94 14.65
CA PHE A 187 -1.56 20.47 15.97
C PHE A 187 -2.45 19.34 16.51
N ARG A 188 -3.78 19.48 16.37
CA ARG A 188 -4.71 18.43 16.83
C ARG A 188 -4.69 17.22 15.91
N ARG A 189 -4.47 17.39 14.60
CA ARG A 189 -4.33 16.26 13.66
C ARG A 189 -3.08 15.45 13.99
N GLU A 190 -1.94 16.11 14.17
CA GLU A 190 -0.68 15.49 14.57
C GLU A 190 -0.82 14.79 15.92
N TYR A 191 -1.42 15.47 16.91
CA TYR A 191 -1.71 14.84 18.21
C TYR A 191 -2.60 13.61 18.06
N ALA A 192 -3.64 13.67 17.24
CA ALA A 192 -4.54 12.55 16.98
C ALA A 192 -3.79 11.38 16.31
N MET A 193 -2.95 11.63 15.30
CA MET A 193 -2.13 10.58 14.67
C MET A 193 -1.13 9.96 15.65
N GLU A 194 -0.56 10.76 16.55
CA GLU A 194 0.49 10.36 17.48
C GLU A 194 -0.01 9.56 18.70
N HIS A 195 -1.19 9.93 19.20
CA HIS A 195 -1.86 9.37 20.37
C HIS A 195 -3.01 8.42 20.00
N TRP A 196 -3.16 8.09 18.71
CA TRP A 196 -4.07 7.04 18.29
C TRP A 196 -3.55 5.70 18.79
N GLU A 197 -4.05 5.25 19.94
CA GLU A 197 -3.84 3.88 20.37
C GLU A 197 -4.91 3.01 19.73
N SER A 198 -4.48 2.06 18.89
CA SER A 198 -5.31 0.89 18.60
C SER A 198 -5.51 0.17 19.92
N GLY A 199 -6.63 0.44 20.61
CA GLY A 199 -6.99 -0.26 21.83
C GLY A 199 -6.90 -1.77 21.58
N PRO A 200 -6.30 -2.56 22.50
CA PRO A 200 -6.19 -3.99 22.30
C PRO A 200 -7.59 -4.57 22.14
N ASP A 201 -7.83 -5.29 21.04
CA ASP A 201 -9.05 -6.10 20.88
C ASP A 201 -9.18 -7.02 22.10
N PRO A 202 -10.22 -6.83 22.95
CA PRO A 202 -10.41 -7.59 24.18
C PRO A 202 -10.58 -9.10 23.96
N TRP A 203 -10.85 -9.52 22.72
CA TRP A 203 -11.23 -10.89 22.36
C TRP A 203 -10.13 -11.72 21.73
N SER A 204 -8.92 -11.17 21.56
CA SER A 204 -7.82 -11.90 20.94
C SER A 204 -6.93 -12.63 21.94
N ASN A 205 -6.79 -13.94 21.75
CA ASN A 205 -5.86 -14.80 22.48
C ASN A 205 -4.38 -14.53 22.15
N SER A 206 -4.05 -13.70 21.13
CA SER A 206 -2.69 -13.45 20.66
C SER A 206 -1.97 -12.26 21.33
N ARG A 207 -2.39 -11.85 22.53
CA ARG A 207 -1.98 -10.59 23.19
C ARG A 207 -0.47 -10.46 23.39
N GLU A 208 0.23 -11.54 23.74
CA GLU A 208 1.67 -11.53 24.01
C GLU A 208 2.50 -11.32 22.73
N LYS A 209 2.27 -12.14 21.69
CA LYS A 209 2.95 -11.99 20.38
C LYS A 209 2.62 -10.66 19.71
N ARG A 210 1.38 -10.20 19.82
CA ARG A 210 0.98 -8.87 19.33
C ARG A 210 1.75 -7.77 20.05
N HIS A 211 1.89 -7.86 21.37
CA HIS A 211 2.63 -6.89 22.16
C HIS A 211 4.13 -6.90 21.82
N GLU A 212 4.71 -8.09 21.68
CA GLU A 212 6.10 -8.25 21.25
C GLU A 212 6.31 -7.65 19.85
N PHE A 213 5.46 -7.99 18.89
CA PHE A 213 5.49 -7.43 17.54
C PHE A 213 5.41 -5.91 17.53
N LEU A 214 4.41 -5.35 18.22
CA LEU A 214 4.25 -3.90 18.34
C LEU A 214 5.45 -3.25 19.02
N SER A 215 6.07 -3.91 20.01
CA SER A 215 7.29 -3.41 20.64
C SER A 215 8.47 -3.34 19.66
N GLN A 216 8.56 -4.28 18.70
CA GLN A 216 9.58 -4.27 17.65
C GLN A 216 9.31 -3.14 16.65
N VAL A 217 8.07 -3.04 16.14
CA VAL A 217 7.65 -1.96 15.24
C VAL A 217 7.90 -0.59 15.87
N ARG A 218 7.60 -0.42 17.16
CA ARG A 218 7.76 0.85 17.89
C ARG A 218 9.20 1.36 17.96
N ARG A 219 10.22 0.51 17.79
CA ARG A 219 11.64 0.91 17.88
C ARG A 219 12.14 1.74 16.70
N HIS A 220 11.39 1.80 15.60
CA HIS A 220 11.78 2.57 14.43
C HIS A 220 11.30 4.02 14.57
N ASN A 221 12.25 4.95 14.58
CA ASN A 221 12.01 6.39 14.48
C ASN A 221 12.82 6.90 13.29
N LYS A 222 12.11 7.22 12.22
CA LYS A 222 12.67 7.58 10.91
C LYS A 222 11.83 8.68 10.28
N THR A 223 12.39 9.35 9.29
CA THR A 223 11.69 10.31 8.42
C THR A 223 11.62 9.73 7.00
N LEU A 224 10.89 10.39 6.09
CA LEU A 224 10.91 10.03 4.67
C LEU A 224 12.32 10.04 4.07
N LYS A 225 13.20 10.92 4.54
CA LYS A 225 14.60 11.01 4.08
C LYS A 225 15.39 9.72 4.28
N ASP A 226 15.04 8.92 5.29
CA ASP A 226 15.71 7.64 5.55
C ASP A 226 15.39 6.55 4.51
N PHE A 227 14.40 6.76 3.63
CA PHE A 227 13.99 5.80 2.59
C PHE A 227 14.85 5.96 1.34
N VAL A 228 16.11 5.52 1.42
CA VAL A 228 17.16 5.78 0.41
C VAL A 228 16.93 5.12 -0.95
N ALA A 229 16.01 4.15 -1.05
CA ALA A 229 15.66 3.49 -2.30
C ALA A 229 14.38 4.06 -2.94
N LEU A 230 13.67 4.96 -2.25
CA LEU A 230 12.33 5.41 -2.65
C LEU A 230 12.42 6.34 -3.84
N LYS A 231 11.81 5.93 -4.95
CA LYS A 231 11.78 6.66 -6.23
C LYS A 231 10.40 7.26 -6.50
N ARG A 232 9.32 6.59 -6.10
CA ARG A 232 7.95 7.05 -6.31
C ARG A 232 7.20 7.12 -4.99
N LEU A 233 6.68 8.30 -4.69
CA LEU A 233 5.88 8.56 -3.50
C LEU A 233 4.54 9.16 -3.89
N SER A 234 3.45 8.60 -3.39
CA SER A 234 2.11 9.14 -3.59
C SER A 234 1.31 9.07 -2.30
N LEU A 235 0.99 10.22 -1.72
CA LEU A 235 0.38 10.34 -0.39
C LEU A 235 -0.63 11.49 -0.34
N GLY A 236 -1.59 11.41 0.58
CA GLY A 236 -2.36 12.58 0.98
C GLY A 236 -1.50 13.62 1.69
N ILE A 237 -1.83 14.91 1.54
CA ILE A 237 -1.04 16.03 2.09
C ILE A 237 -0.75 15.89 3.59
N ASP A 238 -1.75 15.55 4.42
CA ASP A 238 -1.57 15.39 5.87
C ASP A 238 -0.58 14.26 6.20
N LEU A 239 -0.63 13.15 5.46
CA LEU A 239 0.28 12.02 5.63
C LEU A 239 1.69 12.34 5.19
N LEU A 240 1.83 13.04 4.06
CA LEU A 240 3.11 13.47 3.54
C LEU A 240 3.85 14.32 4.58
N LEU A 241 3.18 15.35 5.11
CA LEU A 241 3.77 16.23 6.12
C LEU A 241 4.06 15.46 7.42
N TYR A 242 3.16 14.59 7.87
CA TYR A 242 3.39 13.77 9.06
C TYR A 242 4.61 12.84 8.91
N PHE A 243 4.76 12.14 7.79
CA PHE A 243 5.90 11.26 7.54
C PHE A 243 7.20 12.06 7.30
N ALA A 244 7.13 13.25 6.73
CA ALA A 244 8.27 14.15 6.55
C ALA A 244 8.84 14.62 7.91
N LYS A 245 7.96 15.01 8.85
CA LYS A 245 8.37 15.34 10.24
C LYS A 245 9.05 14.17 10.94
N GLY A 246 8.65 12.95 10.56
CA GLY A 246 9.11 11.72 11.17
C GLY A 246 8.38 11.40 12.47
N ILE A 247 8.36 10.11 12.79
CA ILE A 247 7.62 9.63 13.94
C ILE A 247 8.50 9.63 15.17
N ARG A 248 8.05 10.33 16.22
CA ARG A 248 8.75 10.38 17.50
C ARG A 248 8.15 9.36 18.47
N PHE A 249 8.96 8.93 19.43
CA PHE A 249 8.56 8.10 20.55
C PHE A 249 8.61 9.07 21.74
N ASP A 250 7.44 9.37 22.32
CA ASP A 250 7.33 9.82 23.72
C ASP A 250 7.57 11.31 24.01
N LEU A 251 6.75 12.21 23.48
CA LEU A 251 6.80 13.61 23.92
C LEU A 251 5.41 14.08 24.35
N TRP A 252 5.13 13.94 25.66
CA TRP A 252 3.99 14.59 26.31
C TRP A 252 4.25 16.10 26.46
N GLU A 253 5.45 16.54 26.09
CA GLU A 253 5.88 17.93 26.03
C GLU A 253 6.49 18.16 24.64
N LEU A 254 5.83 19.00 23.84
CA LEU A 254 6.45 19.54 22.62
C LEU A 254 7.75 20.24 23.06
N PRO A 255 8.91 19.89 22.50
CA PRO A 255 10.13 20.60 22.85
C PRO A 255 9.97 22.07 22.47
N GLU A 256 10.32 22.97 23.39
CA GLU A 256 10.59 24.37 23.03
C GLU A 256 11.64 24.37 21.90
N GLY A 257 11.29 24.95 20.75
CA GLY A 257 12.06 24.81 19.52
C GLY A 257 11.49 23.79 18.53
N TYR A 258 10.16 23.69 18.40
CA TYR A 258 9.51 23.08 17.24
C TYR A 258 9.87 23.90 15.99
N GLU A 259 11.07 23.64 15.48
CA GLU A 259 11.65 24.33 14.34
C GLU A 259 10.86 23.97 13.09
N HIS A 260 10.62 24.99 12.27
CA HIS A 260 9.91 24.96 11.00
C HIS A 260 10.28 23.70 10.20
N LEU A 261 9.35 22.74 10.12
CA LEU A 261 9.49 21.63 9.19
C LEU A 261 9.69 22.24 7.81
N ARG A 262 10.74 21.83 7.12
CA ARG A 262 10.88 22.15 5.69
C ARG A 262 10.75 20.86 4.93
N LEU A 263 9.60 20.67 4.28
CA LEU A 263 9.28 19.44 3.56
C LEU A 263 10.42 19.02 2.62
N ILE A 264 10.99 19.98 1.91
CA ILE A 264 12.09 19.75 0.95
C ILE A 264 13.34 19.14 1.59
N ASP A 265 13.62 19.42 2.87
CA ASP A 265 14.79 18.92 3.57
C ASP A 265 14.58 17.48 4.09
N CYS A 266 13.33 17.03 4.08
CA CYS A 266 12.85 15.75 4.61
C CYS A 266 12.51 14.71 3.53
N LEU A 267 12.51 15.08 2.25
CA LEU A 267 12.30 14.13 1.15
C LEU A 267 13.54 13.25 0.94
N PRO A 268 13.38 12.00 0.46
CA PRO A 268 14.51 11.16 0.11
C PRO A 268 15.24 11.68 -1.13
N ASP A 269 16.57 11.63 -1.10
CA ASP A 269 17.44 12.11 -2.19
C ASP A 269 17.30 11.30 -3.50
N SER A 270 16.68 10.12 -3.43
CA SER A 270 16.42 9.22 -4.57
C SER A 270 15.07 9.48 -5.25
N LEU A 271 14.25 10.39 -4.72
CA LEU A 271 12.86 10.56 -5.15
C LEU A 271 12.79 11.13 -6.56
N GLU A 272 12.13 10.42 -7.47
CA GLU A 272 11.96 10.80 -8.88
C GLU A 272 10.54 11.27 -9.20
N TYR A 273 9.54 10.81 -8.45
CA TYR A 273 8.12 11.12 -8.63
C TYR A 273 7.45 11.40 -7.28
N LEU A 274 6.68 12.48 -7.21
CA LEU A 274 5.87 12.84 -6.05
C LEU A 274 4.45 13.22 -6.47
N CYS A 275 3.46 12.53 -5.92
CA CYS A 275 2.05 12.90 -6.06
C CYS A 275 1.46 13.28 -4.69
N VAL A 276 0.84 14.46 -4.62
CA VAL A 276 0.22 15.01 -3.40
C VAL A 276 -1.31 15.00 -3.55
N ARG A 277 -2.00 14.11 -2.84
CA ARG A 277 -3.46 13.99 -2.92
C ARG A 277 -4.17 14.91 -1.93
N GLY A 278 -5.32 15.44 -2.33
CA GLY A 278 -6.20 16.23 -1.47
C GLY A 278 -5.66 17.62 -1.09
N TYR A 279 -4.59 18.09 -1.73
CA TYR A 279 -4.11 19.46 -1.56
C TYR A 279 -4.98 20.45 -2.36
N HIS A 280 -5.36 21.55 -1.69
CA HIS A 280 -6.13 22.64 -2.26
C HIS A 280 -5.46 23.96 -1.90
N LYS A 281 -5.00 24.70 -2.92
CA LYS A 281 -4.30 25.97 -2.73
C LYS A 281 -5.22 27.01 -2.08
N GLY A 282 -4.73 27.67 -1.02
CA GLY A 282 -5.46 28.70 -0.28
C GLY A 282 -6.32 28.18 0.87
N GLU A 283 -6.45 26.85 1.06
CA GLU A 283 -7.20 26.30 2.20
C GLU A 283 -6.38 26.27 3.49
N ASN A 284 -5.07 25.99 3.39
CA ASN A 284 -4.16 25.98 4.52
C ASN A 284 -2.85 26.71 4.15
N PRO A 285 -2.58 27.90 4.73
CA PRO A 285 -1.36 28.66 4.46
C PRO A 285 -0.06 27.88 4.73
N ASP A 286 -0.05 27.00 5.74
CA ASP A 286 1.12 26.20 6.10
C ASP A 286 1.40 25.13 5.03
N HIS A 287 0.33 24.50 4.50
CA HIS A 287 0.45 23.59 3.35
C HIS A 287 0.93 24.34 2.11
N ASP A 288 0.38 25.53 1.85
CA ASP A 288 0.73 26.36 0.69
C ASP A 288 2.22 26.74 0.71
N GLU A 289 2.76 27.12 1.87
CA GLU A 289 4.19 27.42 2.05
C GLU A 289 5.06 26.20 1.67
N HIS A 290 4.72 25.01 2.18
CA HIS A 290 5.44 23.79 1.83
C HIS A 290 5.35 23.43 0.35
N MET A 291 4.17 23.59 -0.27
CA MET A 291 3.96 23.26 -1.67
C MET A 291 4.64 24.28 -2.62
N ASP A 292 4.62 25.56 -2.27
CA ASP A 292 5.29 26.60 -3.05
C ASP A 292 6.83 26.44 -2.98
N GLU A 293 7.40 26.10 -1.81
CA GLU A 293 8.82 25.74 -1.70
C GLU A 293 9.19 24.51 -2.53
N LEU A 294 8.35 23.48 -2.49
CA LEU A 294 8.54 22.24 -3.24
C LEU A 294 8.49 22.48 -4.76
N LEU A 295 7.55 23.29 -5.24
CA LEU A 295 7.48 23.69 -6.64
C LEU A 295 8.70 24.52 -7.06
N ALA A 296 9.18 25.41 -6.20
CA ALA A 296 10.39 26.18 -6.47
C ALA A 296 11.63 25.27 -6.59
N LEU A 297 11.77 24.28 -5.70
CA LEU A 297 12.83 23.27 -5.78
C LEU A 297 12.74 22.47 -7.08
N PHE A 298 11.54 21.99 -7.44
CA PHE A 298 11.31 21.25 -8.67
C PHE A 298 11.70 22.07 -9.92
N LYS A 299 11.23 23.31 -10.01
CA LYS A 299 11.52 24.24 -11.12
C LYS A 299 13.01 24.61 -11.20
N SER A 300 13.73 24.56 -10.08
CA SER A 300 15.18 24.81 -10.06
C SER A 300 16.01 23.67 -10.66
N GLY A 301 15.47 22.44 -10.74
CA GLY A 301 16.21 21.25 -11.18
C GLY A 301 17.30 20.79 -10.20
N SER A 302 17.29 21.27 -8.96
CA SER A 302 18.33 20.98 -7.95
C SER A 302 18.12 19.65 -7.21
N SER A 303 17.12 18.85 -7.59
CA SER A 303 16.79 17.56 -6.98
C SER A 303 16.67 16.46 -8.03
N SER A 304 16.56 15.20 -7.61
CA SER A 304 16.29 14.05 -8.48
C SER A 304 14.84 14.00 -8.99
N LEU A 305 13.97 14.87 -8.49
CA LEU A 305 12.54 14.87 -8.78
C LEU A 305 12.31 15.26 -10.25
N LYS A 306 11.72 14.34 -11.02
CA LYS A 306 11.43 14.48 -12.45
C LYS A 306 9.98 14.87 -12.70
N GLU A 307 9.09 14.46 -11.80
CA GLU A 307 7.65 14.60 -11.97
C GLU A 307 6.98 14.92 -10.63
N ILE A 308 6.04 15.87 -10.68
CA ILE A 308 5.26 16.29 -9.53
C ILE A 308 3.79 16.47 -9.94
N GLU A 309 2.90 15.84 -9.18
CA GLU A 309 1.46 15.89 -9.41
C GLU A 309 0.72 16.31 -8.14
N GLY A 310 -0.51 16.83 -8.31
CA GLY A 310 -1.37 17.14 -7.17
C GLY A 310 -1.18 18.53 -6.54
N ILE A 311 -0.24 19.34 -7.04
CA ILE A 311 -0.01 20.71 -6.55
C ILE A 311 -0.69 21.77 -7.40
N GLU A 312 -0.44 21.76 -8.71
CA GLU A 312 -1.07 22.71 -9.64
C GLU A 312 -2.51 22.28 -9.97
N GLU A 313 -2.74 20.97 -10.06
CA GLU A 313 -4.05 20.35 -10.26
C GLU A 313 -4.40 19.50 -9.04
N THR A 314 -5.55 19.75 -8.42
CA THR A 314 -5.99 18.98 -7.26
C THR A 314 -6.37 17.56 -7.67
N ILE A 315 -5.70 16.57 -7.07
CA ILE A 315 -6.11 15.17 -7.16
C ILE A 315 -7.09 14.88 -6.04
N HIS A 316 -8.34 14.63 -6.41
CA HIS A 316 -9.40 14.31 -5.46
C HIS A 316 -9.18 12.96 -4.79
N VAL A 317 -9.37 12.94 -3.48
CA VAL A 317 -9.42 11.70 -2.70
C VAL A 317 -10.88 11.26 -2.61
N PRO A 318 -11.22 9.99 -2.91
CA PRO A 318 -12.58 9.51 -2.79
C PRO A 318 -13.10 9.70 -1.35
N GLY A 319 -14.23 10.39 -1.21
CA GLY A 319 -14.89 10.56 0.08
C GLY A 319 -15.39 9.23 0.65
N PRO A 320 -15.65 9.15 1.97
CA PRO A 320 -16.27 7.96 2.56
C PRO A 320 -17.60 7.64 1.87
N GLY A 321 -17.73 6.41 1.36
CA GLY A 321 -18.91 5.95 0.63
C GLY A 321 -19.01 6.41 -0.83
N HIS A 322 -18.06 7.20 -1.33
CA HIS A 322 -17.94 7.53 -2.76
C HIS A 322 -16.97 6.57 -3.44
N TYR A 323 -17.52 5.76 -4.34
CA TYR A 323 -16.80 4.72 -5.06
C TYR A 323 -15.96 5.33 -6.19
N ASP A 324 -14.66 5.03 -6.19
CA ASP A 324 -13.80 5.23 -7.36
C ASP A 324 -13.92 3.99 -8.28
N PRO A 325 -14.43 4.15 -9.52
CA PRO A 325 -14.57 3.05 -10.45
C PRO A 325 -13.25 2.48 -10.98
N ASP A 326 -12.14 3.21 -10.86
CA ASP A 326 -10.83 2.76 -11.35
C ASP A 326 -9.77 2.84 -10.26
N PRO A 327 -9.27 1.67 -9.84
CA PRO A 327 -8.03 1.26 -10.48
C PRO A 327 -8.12 -0.21 -10.87
N VAL A 328 -8.23 -0.51 -12.16
CA VAL A 328 -8.00 -1.87 -12.65
C VAL A 328 -6.53 -2.23 -12.39
N LEU A 329 -6.26 -2.81 -11.22
CA LEU A 329 -4.93 -3.24 -10.74
C LEU A 329 -4.22 -4.24 -11.66
N TRP A 330 -4.89 -4.71 -12.71
CA TRP A 330 -4.46 -5.79 -13.59
C TRP A 330 -3.82 -5.33 -14.89
N THR A 331 -3.91 -4.04 -15.24
CA THR A 331 -3.49 -3.55 -16.56
C THR A 331 -2.11 -2.89 -16.61
N GLU A 332 -1.46 -2.63 -15.47
CA GLU A 332 -0.11 -2.04 -15.49
C GLU A 332 0.98 -3.13 -15.51
N ARG A 333 1.36 -3.56 -16.72
CA ARG A 333 2.66 -4.23 -16.93
C ARG A 333 3.78 -3.18 -16.83
N PRO A 334 4.96 -3.52 -16.27
CA PRO A 334 6.09 -2.62 -16.30
C PRO A 334 6.56 -2.41 -17.74
N LEU A 335 6.54 -1.16 -18.20
CA LEU A 335 7.19 -0.75 -19.43
C LEU A 335 8.71 -1.01 -19.30
N ASN A 336 9.25 -1.89 -20.14
CA ASN A 336 10.66 -1.87 -20.48
C ASN A 336 10.84 -2.13 -21.99
N ASN A 337 11.15 -1.02 -22.67
CA ASN A 337 12.07 -0.80 -23.79
C ASN A 337 12.30 -1.81 -24.92
N SER A 338 12.47 -1.16 -26.09
CA SER A 338 13.09 -1.58 -27.34
C SER A 338 12.31 -2.52 -28.24
N GLU A 339 11.49 -1.94 -29.13
CA GLU A 339 11.68 -2.17 -30.56
C GLU A 339 11.66 -0.82 -31.28
N SER A 340 12.86 -0.37 -31.62
CA SER A 340 13.07 0.56 -32.72
C SER A 340 12.74 -0.19 -34.01
N GLU A 341 11.57 0.04 -34.58
CA GLU A 341 11.38 -0.16 -36.02
C GLU A 341 11.00 1.17 -36.66
N SER A 342 12.03 1.77 -37.22
CA SER A 342 11.96 2.74 -38.28
C SER A 342 11.33 2.09 -39.51
N GLU A 343 10.13 2.50 -39.89
CA GLU A 343 9.74 2.54 -41.29
C GLU A 343 9.11 3.90 -41.59
N SER A 344 9.99 4.78 -42.08
CA SER A 344 9.61 5.87 -42.94
C SER A 344 9.11 5.31 -44.26
N GLU A 345 7.87 5.59 -44.64
CA GLU A 345 7.52 5.82 -46.03
C GLU A 345 6.41 6.87 -46.11
N SER A 346 6.85 8.08 -46.41
CA SER A 346 6.05 9.15 -46.95
C SER A 346 5.66 8.80 -48.38
N GLU A 347 4.37 8.87 -48.71
CA GLU A 347 3.94 9.48 -49.97
C GLU A 347 2.48 9.94 -49.88
N SER A 348 2.23 11.01 -50.61
CA SER A 348 1.30 12.10 -50.33
C SER A 348 -0.07 11.93 -50.96
N GLU A 349 -1.01 12.71 -50.43
CA GLU A 349 -2.35 13.02 -50.93
C GLU A 349 -2.41 13.35 -52.43
N SER A 350 -3.51 12.96 -53.09
CA SER A 350 -4.38 13.89 -53.84
C SER A 350 -5.65 13.20 -54.39
N GLU A 351 -6.80 13.63 -53.84
CA GLU A 351 -8.05 14.07 -54.49
C GLU A 351 -8.78 13.27 -55.62
N SER A 352 -10.11 13.27 -55.47
CA SER A 352 -11.21 13.25 -56.48
C SER A 352 -11.44 11.95 -57.29
N GLU A 353 -12.66 11.43 -57.48
CA GLU A 353 -14.04 11.96 -57.47
C GLU A 353 -15.04 11.02 -56.77
#